data_AF-A0A2G4IS11-F1
#
_entry.id   AF-A0A2G4IS11-F1
#
_cell.length_a   1.000
_cell.length_b   1.000
_cell.length_c   1.000
_cell.angle_alpha   90.00
_cell.angle_beta   90.00
_cell.angle_gamma   90.00
#
_symmetry.space_group_name_H-M   'P 1'
#
loop_
_entity.id
_entity.type
_entity.pdbx_description
1 polymer ?
#
loop_
_entity_poly.entity_id
_entity_poly.type
_entity_poly.pdbx_seq_one_letter_code
_entity_poly.pdbx_strand_id
1 'polypeptide(L)'
;MQTDSLRTLPTAATLGLWLVGVCVWCTLSSAEDTVTWLKVTPEQLIQHAVSIRGPFTTAQEPVKLVGPEAILSTASKGIDSFIFTSYAIVNPARTLPQGVNVLLPADDATMRVEVGPIEFLLLPAQQLTDGQPEPPREPTAYEVRPVLNPAALNPLAALTPAAARLKLLAASHLCLPAEYFHHFEHTKIENAGRGLVLFSTESTEMRTATSTKTPERSACKKVSIVDDFGTNQLLTQSVTRVGVWVRIQILAVSRPESQ
;
A
#
# COMPACT_ATOMS: atom_id res chain seq x y z
N MET A 1 39.68 3.63 79.69
CA MET A 1 39.79 4.84 78.87
C MET A 1 38.96 4.63 77.60
N GLN A 2 38.12 5.62 77.27
CA GLN A 2 37.52 5.99 75.98
C GLN A 2 38.32 5.52 74.73
N THR A 3 37.79 5.31 73.52
CA THR A 3 36.51 5.67 72.85
C THR A 3 36.39 4.87 71.54
N ASP A 4 35.14 4.63 71.12
CA ASP A 4 34.56 4.54 69.76
C ASP A 4 35.46 4.58 68.50
N SER A 5 35.20 3.68 67.53
CA SER A 5 34.39 3.99 66.33
C SER A 5 34.52 2.98 65.19
N LEU A 6 33.34 2.56 64.73
CA LEU A 6 32.94 1.96 63.44
C LEU A 6 33.81 2.28 62.21
N ARG A 7 33.98 1.27 61.32
CA ARG A 7 33.36 1.26 59.97
C ARG A 7 33.54 -0.06 59.19
N THR A 8 32.39 -0.68 58.90
CA THR A 8 31.93 -1.31 57.63
C THR A 8 32.68 -2.49 56.98
N LEU A 9 32.18 -3.69 57.29
CA LEU A 9 31.51 -4.72 56.45
C LEU A 9 32.10 -5.24 55.11
N PRO A 10 31.83 -6.53 54.76
CA PRO A 10 32.65 -7.38 53.91
C PRO A 10 32.13 -7.47 52.47
N THR A 11 33.06 -7.58 51.50
CA THR A 11 32.77 -8.00 50.14
C THR A 11 32.48 -9.50 50.12
N ALA A 12 31.20 -9.86 50.16
CA ALA A 12 30.70 -11.21 50.00
C ALA A 12 30.78 -11.65 48.53
N ALA A 13 31.36 -12.84 48.35
CA ALA A 13 31.29 -13.62 47.14
C ALA A 13 29.84 -14.05 46.86
N THR A 14 29.40 -13.94 45.61
CA THR A 14 28.25 -14.68 45.06
C THR A 14 28.33 -14.63 43.54
N LEU A 15 28.91 -15.66 42.92
CA LEU A 15 28.71 -15.97 41.50
C LEU A 15 27.75 -17.16 41.44
N GLY A 16 26.46 -16.84 41.58
CA GLY A 16 25.35 -17.76 41.38
C GLY A 16 24.75 -17.52 40.00
N LEU A 17 24.90 -18.52 39.14
CA LEU A 17 24.28 -18.64 37.83
C LEU A 17 22.76 -18.85 38.02
N TRP A 18 21.92 -17.89 37.60
CA TRP A 18 20.53 -18.17 37.21
C TRP A 18 20.13 -17.30 36.02
N LEU A 19 19.58 -18.00 35.05
CA LEU A 19 19.03 -17.54 33.78
C LEU A 19 17.86 -16.55 33.96
N VAL A 20 17.53 -15.96 32.82
CA VAL A 20 16.28 -15.27 32.46
C VAL A 20 16.37 -13.76 32.54
N GLY A 21 16.84 -13.22 31.44
CA GLY A 21 16.78 -11.82 31.06
C GLY A 21 17.22 -11.67 29.62
N VAL A 22 16.74 -12.58 28.75
CA VAL A 22 16.75 -12.30 27.31
C VAL A 22 15.83 -11.10 27.18
N CYS A 23 16.43 -9.91 27.17
CA CYS A 23 15.84 -8.77 26.49
C CYS A 23 15.63 -9.27 25.06
N VAL A 24 14.42 -9.75 24.81
CA VAL A 24 13.88 -9.87 23.47
C VAL A 24 14.00 -8.46 22.94
N TRP A 25 15.07 -8.20 22.20
CA TRP A 25 15.01 -7.24 21.12
C TRP A 25 13.86 -7.75 20.26
N CYS A 26 12.66 -7.25 20.52
CA CYS A 26 11.71 -7.01 19.47
C CYS A 26 12.41 -5.98 18.58
N THR A 27 13.28 -6.48 17.69
CA THR A 27 13.48 -5.82 16.43
C THR A 27 12.10 -5.81 15.80
N LEU A 28 11.36 -4.72 16.02
CA LEU A 28 10.31 -4.31 15.10
C LEU A 28 11.00 -4.24 13.74
N SER A 29 10.95 -5.34 13.01
CA SER A 29 11.20 -5.37 11.58
C SER A 29 9.98 -4.72 10.90
N SER A 30 9.74 -3.46 11.21
CA SER A 30 8.81 -2.62 10.46
C SER A 30 9.63 -1.99 9.34
N ALA A 31 9.99 -2.79 8.35
CA ALA A 31 10.29 -2.22 7.04
C ALA A 31 8.96 -1.68 6.51
N GLU A 32 8.62 -0.45 6.89
CA GLU A 32 7.42 0.22 6.41
C GLU A 32 7.62 0.57 4.95
N ASP A 33 7.13 -0.31 4.09
CA ASP A 33 7.13 -0.11 2.65
C ASP A 33 6.15 1.04 2.33
N THR A 34 6.70 2.24 2.17
CA THR A 34 5.94 3.35 1.62
C THR A 34 5.82 3.16 0.11
N VAL A 35 4.60 3.32 -0.40
CA VAL A 35 4.30 3.27 -1.83
C VAL A 35 4.05 4.68 -2.35
N THR A 36 4.51 4.96 -3.55
CA THR A 36 4.25 6.23 -4.25
C THR A 36 3.33 5.93 -5.44
N TRP A 37 2.19 6.59 -5.50
CA TRP A 37 1.26 6.52 -6.62
C TRP A 37 1.45 7.75 -7.50
N LEU A 38 1.79 7.53 -8.76
CA LEU A 38 2.06 8.55 -9.77
C LEU A 38 0.98 8.49 -10.84
N LYS A 39 0.29 9.60 -11.07
CA LYS A 39 -0.63 9.70 -12.21
C LYS A 39 0.16 9.64 -13.52
N VAL A 40 -0.35 8.89 -14.50
CA VAL A 40 0.26 8.79 -15.83
C VAL A 40 -0.76 9.04 -16.92
N THR A 41 -0.26 9.36 -18.10
CA THR A 41 -1.06 9.40 -19.33
C THR A 41 -0.46 8.37 -20.29
N PRO A 42 -1.20 7.32 -20.66
CA PRO A 42 -0.70 6.36 -21.63
C PRO A 42 -0.72 6.95 -23.04
N GLU A 43 0.21 6.54 -23.89
CA GLU A 43 0.20 6.95 -25.31
C GLU A 43 -1.04 6.39 -26.04
N GLN A 44 -1.51 5.23 -25.61
CA GLN A 44 -2.75 4.62 -26.09
C GLN A 44 -3.57 4.14 -24.91
N LEU A 45 -4.86 4.49 -24.90
CA LEU A 45 -5.81 3.93 -23.93
C LEU A 45 -6.08 2.47 -24.27
N ILE A 46 -5.87 1.62 -23.27
CA ILE A 46 -6.08 0.19 -23.37
C ILE A 46 -7.43 -0.15 -22.78
N GLN A 47 -8.18 -1.03 -23.44
CA GLN A 47 -9.47 -1.53 -22.97
C GLN A 47 -9.50 -3.05 -23.02
N HIS A 48 -9.78 -3.69 -21.89
CA HIS A 48 -9.89 -5.15 -21.79
C HIS A 48 -11.14 -5.57 -21.04
N ALA A 49 -11.67 -6.73 -21.42
CA ALA A 49 -12.67 -7.44 -20.64
C ALA A 49 -11.94 -8.50 -19.81
N VAL A 50 -12.13 -8.44 -18.49
CA VAL A 50 -11.56 -9.40 -17.53
C VAL A 50 -12.68 -9.93 -16.65
N SER A 51 -12.39 -10.99 -15.90
CA SER A 51 -13.23 -11.38 -14.76
C SER A 51 -12.46 -11.17 -13.47
N ILE A 52 -13.14 -10.70 -12.43
CA ILE A 52 -12.55 -10.47 -11.11
C ILE A 52 -13.25 -11.29 -10.05
N ARG A 53 -12.49 -11.75 -9.06
CA ARG A 53 -13.03 -12.33 -7.82
C ARG A 53 -12.33 -11.67 -6.65
N GLY A 54 -13.10 -10.86 -5.92
CA GLY A 54 -12.63 -10.10 -4.78
C GLY A 54 -12.90 -10.83 -3.45
N PRO A 55 -12.50 -10.22 -2.33
CA PRO A 55 -12.69 -10.77 -0.99
C PRO A 55 -14.16 -10.84 -0.55
N PHE A 56 -15.05 -10.09 -1.20
CA PHE A 56 -16.49 -10.05 -0.88
C PHE A 56 -17.37 -10.76 -1.91
N THR A 57 -16.79 -11.22 -3.02
CA THR A 57 -17.54 -11.86 -4.09
C THR A 57 -17.16 -13.34 -4.15
N THR A 58 -18.18 -14.21 -4.13
CA THR A 58 -17.96 -15.66 -4.24
C THR A 58 -17.87 -16.12 -5.70
N ALA A 59 -18.47 -15.35 -6.61
CA ALA A 59 -18.46 -15.62 -8.05
C ALA A 59 -17.47 -14.69 -8.76
N GLN A 60 -16.98 -15.16 -9.91
CA GLN A 60 -16.24 -14.31 -10.85
C GLN A 60 -17.20 -13.34 -11.53
N GLU A 61 -16.87 -12.06 -11.52
CA GLU A 61 -17.68 -11.00 -12.12
C GLU A 61 -16.98 -10.42 -13.35
N PRO A 62 -17.66 -10.37 -14.51
CA PRO A 62 -17.09 -9.76 -15.70
C PRO A 62 -17.05 -8.24 -15.56
N VAL A 63 -15.89 -7.65 -15.81
CA VAL A 63 -15.68 -6.20 -15.76
C VAL A 63 -14.90 -5.73 -16.98
N LYS A 64 -15.09 -4.46 -17.34
CA LYS A 64 -14.31 -3.81 -18.39
C LYS A 64 -13.33 -2.84 -17.73
N LEU A 65 -12.04 -3.01 -18.07
CA LEU A 65 -10.95 -2.16 -17.61
C LEU A 65 -10.57 -1.14 -18.67
N VAL A 66 -10.18 0.06 -18.23
CA VAL A 66 -9.62 1.13 -19.06
C VAL A 66 -8.41 1.75 -18.36
N GLY A 67 -7.30 1.94 -19.07
CA GLY A 67 -6.10 2.54 -18.48
C GLY A 67 -4.82 2.29 -19.29
N PRO A 68 -3.64 2.28 -18.63
CA PRO A 68 -3.43 2.58 -17.20
C PRO A 68 -3.54 4.08 -16.89
N GLU A 69 -4.08 4.43 -15.72
CA GLU A 69 -4.25 5.83 -15.27
C GLU A 69 -3.18 6.27 -14.25
N ALA A 70 -2.50 5.29 -13.65
CA ALA A 70 -1.42 5.53 -12.70
C ALA A 70 -0.45 4.37 -12.63
N ILE A 71 0.75 4.67 -12.10
CA ILE A 71 1.74 3.70 -11.67
C ILE A 71 1.89 3.82 -10.16
N LEU A 72 1.91 2.71 -9.44
CA LEU A 72 2.38 2.66 -8.07
C LEU A 72 3.78 2.06 -8.05
N SER A 73 4.69 2.64 -7.27
CA SER A 73 6.04 2.13 -7.07
C SER A 73 6.38 2.13 -5.59
N THR A 74 6.93 1.02 -5.08
CA THR A 74 7.44 0.97 -3.71
C THR A 74 8.87 1.49 -3.66
N ALA A 75 9.14 2.41 -2.73
CA ALA A 75 10.49 2.89 -2.48
C ALA A 75 11.07 2.11 -1.30
N SER A 76 11.57 0.89 -1.55
CA SER A 76 12.32 0.17 -0.53
C SER A 76 13.80 0.58 -0.57
N LYS A 77 14.39 0.86 0.60
CA LYS A 77 15.84 1.08 0.72
C LYS A 77 16.55 -0.24 0.49
N GLY A 78 16.96 -0.50 -0.75
CA GLY A 78 17.69 -1.70 -1.13
C GLY A 78 16.84 -2.64 -1.97
N ILE A 79 16.84 -2.39 -3.28
CA ILE A 79 16.79 -3.40 -4.35
C ILE A 79 15.43 -4.04 -4.72
N ASP A 80 14.35 -3.91 -3.95
CA ASP A 80 13.05 -4.51 -4.36
C ASP A 80 11.90 -3.49 -4.48
N SER A 81 11.83 -2.75 -5.59
CA SER A 81 10.65 -1.92 -5.93
C SER A 81 9.60 -2.76 -6.64
N PHE A 82 8.41 -2.90 -6.06
CA PHE A 82 7.23 -3.43 -6.74
C PHE A 82 6.57 -2.31 -7.54
N ILE A 83 6.08 -2.65 -8.73
CA ILE A 83 5.40 -1.71 -9.61
C ILE A 83 4.01 -2.25 -9.91
N PHE A 84 3.00 -1.39 -9.84
CA PHE A 84 1.64 -1.72 -10.24
C PHE A 84 1.13 -0.72 -11.26
N THR A 85 0.30 -1.19 -12.18
CA THR A 85 -0.52 -0.35 -13.04
C THR A 85 -1.95 -0.30 -12.54
N SER A 86 -2.49 0.92 -12.48
CA SER A 86 -3.89 1.14 -12.11
C SER A 86 -4.77 1.21 -13.35
N TYR A 87 -5.77 0.34 -13.42
CA TYR A 87 -6.81 0.34 -14.45
C TYR A 87 -8.16 0.67 -13.83
N ALA A 88 -8.89 1.62 -14.40
CA ALA A 88 -10.23 1.98 -13.95
C ALA A 88 -11.26 0.94 -14.41
N ILE A 89 -12.23 0.62 -13.56
CA ILE A 89 -13.38 -0.19 -13.92
C ILE A 89 -14.42 0.72 -14.57
N VAL A 90 -14.84 0.38 -15.79
CA VAL A 90 -15.93 1.08 -16.49
C VAL A 90 -17.25 0.73 -15.82
N ASN A 91 -18.01 1.76 -15.42
CA ASN A 91 -19.30 1.63 -14.75
C ASN A 91 -19.25 0.70 -13.52
N PRO A 92 -18.49 1.06 -12.48
CA PRO A 92 -18.33 0.23 -11.29
C PRO A 92 -19.71 -0.09 -10.68
N ALA A 93 -19.92 -1.36 -10.34
CA ALA A 93 -21.18 -1.82 -9.79
C ALA A 93 -21.51 -1.06 -8.50
N ARG A 94 -22.76 -0.59 -8.36
CA ARG A 94 -23.20 0.04 -7.12
C ARG A 94 -23.46 -1.06 -6.09
N THR A 95 -22.46 -1.35 -5.26
CA THR A 95 -22.58 -2.31 -4.16
C THR A 95 -22.93 -1.59 -2.86
N LEU A 96 -23.61 -2.28 -1.95
CA LEU A 96 -23.76 -1.82 -0.57
C LEU A 96 -22.38 -1.66 0.08
N PRO A 97 -22.22 -0.72 1.03
CA PRO A 97 -21.02 -0.61 1.85
C PRO A 97 -20.58 -1.96 2.42
N GLN A 98 -19.29 -2.26 2.34
CA GLN A 98 -18.69 -3.48 2.87
C GLN A 98 -17.78 -3.13 4.05
N GLY A 99 -17.78 -3.96 5.10
CA GLY A 99 -16.92 -3.76 6.28
C GLY A 99 -15.61 -4.53 6.18
N VAL A 100 -14.49 -3.91 6.55
CA VAL A 100 -13.15 -4.52 6.66
C VAL A 100 -12.56 -4.22 8.03
N ASN A 101 -11.91 -5.21 8.65
CA ASN A 101 -11.05 -4.94 9.79
C ASN A 101 -9.61 -4.74 9.33
N VAL A 102 -9.06 -3.58 9.64
CA VAL A 102 -7.66 -3.24 9.39
C VAL A 102 -6.90 -3.39 10.71
N LEU A 103 -5.83 -4.18 10.70
CA LEU A 103 -4.96 -4.38 11.85
C LEU A 103 -3.87 -3.32 11.82
N LEU A 104 -3.76 -2.54 12.89
CA LEU A 104 -2.74 -1.50 13.02
C LEU A 104 -1.37 -2.15 13.35
N PRO A 105 -0.28 -1.76 12.67
CA PRO A 105 1.04 -2.36 12.91
C PRO A 105 1.63 -2.13 14.30
N ALA A 106 1.18 -1.09 15.02
CA ALA A 106 1.83 -0.61 16.23
C ALA A 106 1.33 -1.28 17.52
N ASP A 107 0.08 -1.72 17.57
CA ASP A 107 -0.60 -2.16 18.80
C ASP A 107 -1.51 -3.39 18.60
N ASP A 108 -1.49 -4.02 17.42
CA ASP A 108 -2.42 -5.09 17.02
C ASP A 108 -3.90 -4.73 17.27
N ALA A 109 -4.23 -3.44 17.35
CA ALA A 109 -5.60 -3.00 17.44
C ALA A 109 -6.27 -3.19 16.08
N THR A 110 -7.52 -3.65 16.12
CA THR A 110 -8.34 -3.78 14.92
C THR A 110 -9.27 -2.60 14.80
N MET A 111 -9.35 -2.07 13.59
CA MET A 111 -10.24 -0.97 13.26
C MET A 111 -11.17 -1.38 12.14
N ARG A 112 -12.48 -1.23 12.36
CA ARG A 112 -13.48 -1.46 11.33
C ARG A 112 -13.59 -0.25 10.41
N VAL A 113 -13.52 -0.51 9.11
CA VAL A 113 -13.61 0.49 8.04
C VAL A 113 -14.70 0.07 7.07
N GLU A 114 -15.50 1.03 6.61
CA GLU A 114 -16.45 0.80 5.53
C GLU A 114 -15.87 1.25 4.19
N VAL A 115 -15.98 0.38 3.19
CA VAL A 115 -15.51 0.62 1.83
C VAL A 115 -16.66 0.58 0.83
N GLY A 116 -16.52 1.39 -0.22
CA GLY A 116 -17.48 1.48 -1.32
C GLY A 116 -17.27 0.40 -2.40
N PRO A 117 -17.79 0.65 -3.62
CA PRO A 117 -17.61 -0.24 -4.75
C PRO A 117 -16.16 -0.28 -5.24
N ILE A 118 -15.81 -1.27 -6.04
CA ILE A 118 -14.49 -1.36 -6.67
C ILE A 118 -14.40 -0.31 -7.78
N GLU A 119 -13.41 0.57 -7.71
CA GLU A 119 -13.21 1.63 -8.72
C GLU A 119 -12.03 1.33 -9.66
N PHE A 120 -10.97 0.70 -9.12
CA PHE A 120 -9.76 0.38 -9.88
C PHE A 120 -9.28 -1.03 -9.59
N LEU A 121 -8.48 -1.55 -10.52
CA LEU A 121 -7.67 -2.75 -10.33
C LEU A 121 -6.19 -2.36 -10.42
N LEU A 122 -5.41 -2.80 -9.44
CA LEU A 122 -3.94 -2.73 -9.46
C LEU A 122 -3.40 -4.06 -9.96
N LEU A 123 -2.77 -4.00 -11.12
CA LEU A 123 -2.13 -5.15 -11.74
C LEU A 123 -0.62 -5.08 -11.54
N PRO A 124 0.04 -6.19 -11.18
CA PRO A 124 1.48 -6.26 -11.14
C PRO A 124 2.10 -5.82 -12.46
N ALA A 125 3.15 -5.03 -12.39
CA ALA A 125 3.86 -4.54 -13.55
C ALA A 125 5.37 -4.50 -13.27
N GLN A 126 6.14 -4.33 -14.33
CA GLN A 126 7.58 -4.18 -14.26
C GLN A 126 8.01 -2.98 -15.09
N GLN A 127 9.00 -2.24 -14.60
CA GLN A 127 9.63 -1.22 -15.41
C GLN A 127 10.65 -1.89 -16.33
N LEU A 128 10.54 -1.58 -17.62
CA LEU A 128 11.57 -1.98 -18.57
C LEU A 128 12.84 -1.18 -18.26
N THR A 129 13.87 -1.90 -17.87
CA THR A 129 15.26 -1.42 -17.92
C THR A 129 15.90 -2.02 -19.18
N ASP A 130 17.11 -1.59 -19.57
CA ASP A 130 17.79 -2.06 -20.79
C ASP A 130 18.15 -3.59 -20.80
N GLY A 131 17.58 -4.39 -19.89
CA GLY A 131 17.71 -5.83 -19.77
C GLY A 131 16.41 -6.61 -20.07
N GLN A 132 16.44 -7.93 -19.87
CA GLN A 132 15.23 -8.75 -19.98
C GLN A 132 14.23 -8.42 -18.85
N PRO A 133 12.92 -8.39 -19.12
CA PRO A 133 11.91 -8.27 -18.07
C PRO A 133 11.98 -9.47 -17.13
N GLU A 134 12.14 -9.23 -15.83
CA GLU A 134 12.12 -10.24 -14.77
C GLU A 134 10.72 -10.30 -14.16
N PRO A 135 10.13 -11.49 -13.89
CA PRO A 135 8.76 -11.63 -13.39
C PRO A 135 8.47 -10.71 -12.19
N PRO A 136 7.22 -10.20 -12.05
CA PRO A 136 6.91 -9.23 -11.02
C PRO A 136 7.08 -9.88 -9.65
N ARG A 137 7.80 -9.21 -8.75
CA ARG A 137 8.13 -9.77 -7.43
C ARG A 137 6.92 -9.88 -6.49
N GLU A 138 5.87 -9.08 -6.72
CA GLU A 138 4.58 -9.23 -6.03
C GLU A 138 3.56 -9.62 -7.10
N PRO A 139 3.14 -10.90 -7.16
CA PRO A 139 2.23 -11.37 -8.19
C PRO A 139 0.76 -11.07 -7.84
N THR A 140 0.45 -10.64 -6.62
CA THR A 140 -0.93 -10.38 -6.19
C THR A 140 -1.49 -9.11 -6.83
N ALA A 141 -2.67 -9.21 -7.45
CA ALA A 141 -3.44 -8.05 -7.88
C ALA A 141 -4.33 -7.53 -6.73
N TYR A 142 -4.72 -6.26 -6.82
CA TYR A 142 -5.56 -5.64 -5.79
C TYR A 142 -6.76 -4.91 -6.39
N GLU A 143 -7.94 -5.15 -5.85
CA GLU A 143 -9.09 -4.26 -6.06
C GLU A 143 -8.91 -3.00 -5.20
N VAL A 144 -9.22 -1.82 -5.75
CA VAL A 144 -9.14 -0.54 -5.03
C VAL A 144 -10.55 -0.04 -4.77
N ARG A 145 -10.85 0.21 -3.50
CA ARG A 145 -12.15 0.70 -3.05
C ARG A 145 -12.00 2.03 -2.30
N PRO A 146 -12.93 2.98 -2.46
CA PRO A 146 -12.92 4.21 -1.68
C PRO A 146 -13.27 3.91 -0.22
N VAL A 147 -12.63 4.61 0.70
CA VAL A 147 -12.95 4.56 2.13
C VAL A 147 -14.10 5.53 2.40
N LEU A 148 -15.22 5.04 2.92
CA LEU A 148 -16.43 5.84 3.13
C LEU A 148 -16.34 6.75 4.36
N ASN A 149 -15.54 6.35 5.36
CA ASN A 149 -15.18 7.19 6.51
C ASN A 149 -13.65 7.35 6.60
N PRO A 150 -13.06 8.30 5.85
CA PRO A 150 -11.62 8.50 5.80
C PRO A 150 -10.97 8.75 7.15
N ALA A 151 -11.71 9.35 8.10
CA ALA A 151 -11.21 9.67 9.42
C ALA A 151 -10.91 8.44 10.29
N ALA A 152 -11.53 7.29 9.99
CA ALA A 152 -11.26 6.04 10.69
C ALA A 152 -9.76 5.73 10.62
N LEU A 153 -9.18 5.71 9.42
CA LEU A 153 -7.79 5.30 9.20
C LEU A 153 -6.74 6.42 9.37
N ASN A 154 -7.12 7.59 9.90
CA ASN A 154 -6.18 8.67 10.16
C ASN A 154 -5.02 8.31 11.12
N PRO A 155 -5.19 7.46 12.16
CA PRO A 155 -4.08 7.04 13.00
C PRO A 155 -2.95 6.36 12.21
N LEU A 156 -3.26 5.61 11.14
CA LEU A 156 -2.26 4.97 10.29
C LEU A 156 -1.36 5.98 9.57
N ALA A 157 -1.89 7.17 9.22
CA ALA A 157 -1.08 8.20 8.61
C ALA A 157 0.06 8.57 9.56
N ALA A 158 -0.25 8.89 10.81
CA ALA A 158 0.73 9.34 11.80
C ALA A 158 1.83 8.31 12.13
N LEU A 159 1.62 7.02 11.82
CA LEU A 159 2.58 5.96 12.10
C LEU A 159 3.74 5.92 11.10
N THR A 160 3.65 6.59 9.95
CA THR A 160 4.67 6.42 8.89
C THR A 160 5.70 7.56 8.80
N PRO A 161 7.00 7.27 8.57
CA PRO A 161 8.01 8.29 8.27
C PRO A 161 7.65 9.16 7.06
N ALA A 162 6.91 8.61 6.11
CA ALA A 162 6.41 9.31 4.94
C ALA A 162 5.38 10.38 5.34
N ALA A 163 4.44 10.07 6.22
CA ALA A 163 3.44 11.03 6.67
C ALA A 163 4.02 12.21 7.45
N ALA A 164 5.03 11.95 8.28
CA ALA A 164 5.78 13.01 8.96
C ALA A 164 6.38 14.02 7.97
N ARG A 165 6.62 13.62 6.72
CA ARG A 165 7.16 14.46 5.64
C ARG A 165 6.10 15.01 4.69
N LEU A 166 5.00 14.27 4.45
CA LEU A 166 4.13 14.48 3.29
C LEU A 166 2.75 15.07 3.57
N LYS A 167 2.49 15.59 4.77
CA LYS A 167 1.19 16.23 5.13
C LYS A 167 -0.02 15.43 4.59
N LEU A 168 -0.07 14.14 4.95
CA LEU A 168 -1.17 13.28 4.53
C LEU A 168 -2.46 13.77 5.16
N LEU A 169 -3.49 13.96 4.34
CA LEU A 169 -4.76 14.56 4.76
C LEU A 169 -5.75 13.52 5.28
N ALA A 170 -5.94 12.43 4.54
CA ALA A 170 -6.92 11.40 4.86
C ALA A 170 -6.66 10.11 4.06
N ALA A 171 -7.10 8.98 4.61
CA ALA A 171 -7.14 7.72 3.87
C ALA A 171 -8.23 7.79 2.81
N SER A 172 -7.84 7.74 1.55
CA SER A 172 -8.76 7.86 0.41
C SER A 172 -9.29 6.50 -0.04
N HIS A 173 -8.44 5.48 -0.06
CA HIS A 173 -8.77 4.16 -0.59
C HIS A 173 -8.11 3.05 0.21
N LEU A 174 -8.72 1.87 0.13
CA LEU A 174 -8.19 0.61 0.61
C LEU A 174 -8.05 -0.34 -0.59
N CYS A 175 -6.86 -0.89 -0.79
CA CYS A 175 -6.59 -1.91 -1.78
C CYS A 175 -6.60 -3.28 -1.11
N LEU A 176 -7.44 -4.18 -1.61
CA LEU A 176 -7.63 -5.52 -1.08
C LEU A 176 -7.18 -6.56 -2.12
N PRO A 177 -6.55 -7.67 -1.72
CA PRO A 177 -6.16 -8.73 -2.63
C PRO A 177 -7.35 -9.23 -3.45
N ALA A 178 -7.14 -9.40 -4.74
CA ALA A 178 -8.14 -9.92 -5.66
C ALA A 178 -7.49 -10.93 -6.62
N GLU A 179 -8.30 -11.88 -7.06
CA GLU A 179 -7.97 -12.65 -8.25
C GLU A 179 -8.50 -11.92 -9.47
N TYR A 180 -7.73 -11.95 -10.56
CA TYR A 180 -8.20 -11.50 -11.86
C TYR A 180 -7.90 -12.57 -12.91
N PHE A 181 -8.75 -12.61 -13.93
CA PHE A 181 -8.70 -13.56 -15.04
C PHE A 181 -8.74 -12.79 -16.36
N HIS A 182 -7.70 -12.95 -17.18
CA HIS A 182 -7.60 -12.36 -18.51
C HIS A 182 -7.19 -13.45 -19.52
N HIS A 183 -8.13 -13.86 -20.38
CA HIS A 183 -7.94 -15.00 -21.30
C HIS A 183 -7.47 -16.29 -20.58
N PHE A 184 -6.19 -16.64 -20.73
CA PHE A 184 -5.55 -17.81 -20.12
C PHE A 184 -4.65 -17.42 -18.93
N GLU A 185 -4.49 -16.13 -18.67
CA GLU A 185 -3.71 -15.57 -17.57
C GLU A 185 -4.61 -15.39 -16.35
N HIS A 186 -4.10 -15.81 -15.20
CA HIS A 186 -4.81 -15.77 -13.94
C HIS A 186 -3.83 -15.46 -12.83
N THR A 187 -4.12 -14.40 -12.09
CA THR A 187 -3.44 -14.09 -10.84
C THR A 187 -4.23 -14.64 -9.68
N LYS A 188 -3.56 -15.48 -8.88
CA LYS A 188 -4.08 -15.99 -7.61
C LYS A 188 -3.71 -15.05 -6.47
N ILE A 189 -4.51 -15.09 -5.40
CA ILE A 189 -4.17 -14.41 -4.15
C ILE A 189 -3.06 -15.20 -3.46
N GLU A 190 -1.84 -14.64 -3.41
CA GLU A 190 -0.74 -15.23 -2.64
C GLU A 190 -0.69 -14.66 -1.21
N ASN A 191 -1.09 -13.39 -1.03
CA ASN A 191 -0.96 -12.66 0.23
C ASN A 191 -2.33 -12.19 0.79
N ALA A 192 -3.24 -13.12 1.11
CA ALA A 192 -4.61 -12.81 1.53
C ALA A 192 -4.76 -11.90 2.77
N GLY A 193 -3.73 -11.83 3.63
CA GLY A 193 -3.72 -10.98 4.83
C GLY A 193 -3.04 -9.62 4.66
N ARG A 194 -2.60 -9.27 3.44
CA ARG A 194 -1.88 -8.03 3.14
C ARG A 194 -2.77 -7.08 2.33
N GLY A 195 -2.89 -5.84 2.76
CA GLY A 195 -3.62 -4.79 2.05
C GLY A 195 -2.83 -3.49 2.01
N LEU A 196 -3.28 -2.54 1.19
CA LEU A 196 -2.61 -1.24 1.03
C LEU A 196 -3.61 -0.11 1.30
N VAL A 197 -3.26 0.82 2.18
CA VAL A 197 -4.06 2.04 2.41
C VAL A 197 -3.44 3.18 1.60
N LEU A 198 -4.25 3.86 0.78
CA LEU A 198 -3.81 5.00 -0.01
C LEU A 198 -4.28 6.31 0.63
N PHE A 199 -3.33 7.19 0.95
CA PHE A 199 -3.59 8.50 1.51
C PHE A 199 -3.56 9.58 0.44
N SER A 200 -4.49 10.53 0.54
CA SER A 200 -4.39 11.79 -0.19
C SER A 200 -3.33 12.67 0.49
N THR A 201 -2.46 13.26 -0.30
CA THR A 201 -1.52 14.31 0.11
C THR A 201 -2.19 15.68 -0.09
N GLU A 202 -1.82 16.69 0.70
CA GLU A 202 -1.93 18.06 0.19
C GLU A 202 -1.15 18.08 -1.11
N SER A 203 -1.81 18.41 -2.22
CA SER A 203 -1.11 18.72 -3.45
C SER A 203 -0.16 19.86 -3.08
N THR A 204 1.11 19.55 -2.85
CA THR A 204 2.14 20.57 -2.93
C THR A 204 2.06 20.99 -4.38
N GLU A 205 1.34 22.09 -4.62
CA GLU A 205 1.38 22.81 -5.86
C GLU A 205 2.83 22.76 -6.30
N MET A 206 2.98 22.23 -7.51
CA MET A 206 4.13 22.45 -8.37
C MET A 206 4.78 23.75 -7.90
N ARG A 207 5.99 23.67 -7.32
CA ARG A 207 6.81 24.86 -7.14
C ARG A 207 6.93 25.42 -8.56
N THR A 208 6.02 26.31 -8.94
CA THR A 208 6.28 27.31 -9.95
C THR A 208 7.45 28.04 -9.36
N ALA A 209 8.64 27.64 -9.82
CA ALA A 209 9.82 28.42 -9.63
C ALA A 209 9.51 29.78 -10.24
N THR A 210 9.05 30.72 -9.41
CA THR A 210 9.32 32.14 -9.55
C THR A 210 10.83 32.31 -9.35
N SER A 211 11.61 31.69 -10.24
CA SER A 211 12.99 32.00 -10.51
C SER A 211 12.99 32.50 -11.95
N THR A 212 13.21 33.78 -12.09
CA THR A 212 13.21 34.56 -13.33
C THR A 212 14.40 34.22 -14.23
N LYS A 213 14.67 32.93 -14.45
CA LYS A 213 15.68 32.43 -15.39
C LYS A 213 15.14 31.20 -16.11
N THR A 214 14.60 31.45 -17.30
CA THR A 214 14.39 30.50 -18.41
C THR A 214 13.44 29.33 -18.13
N PRO A 215 12.32 29.17 -18.88
CA PRO A 215 11.40 28.05 -18.68
C PRO A 215 12.01 26.78 -19.29
N GLU A 216 12.87 26.09 -18.54
CA GLU A 216 13.07 24.67 -18.82
C GLU A 216 11.75 23.97 -18.50
N ARG A 217 11.02 23.62 -19.56
CA ARG A 217 9.87 22.70 -19.54
C ARG A 217 10.15 21.62 -18.50
N SER A 218 9.34 21.53 -17.44
CA SER A 218 9.36 20.36 -16.56
C SER A 218 9.20 19.13 -17.45
N ALA A 219 10.30 18.41 -17.69
CA ALA A 219 10.36 17.39 -18.72
C ALA A 219 9.45 16.24 -18.28
N CYS A 220 8.36 16.02 -19.02
CA CYS A 220 7.54 14.83 -18.89
C CYS A 220 8.45 13.62 -19.11
N LYS A 221 8.71 12.83 -18.06
CA LYS A 221 9.56 11.65 -18.18
C LYS A 221 8.73 10.54 -18.82
N LYS A 222 9.21 10.02 -19.95
CA LYS A 222 8.64 8.84 -20.58
C LYS A 222 9.14 7.59 -19.84
N VAL A 223 8.22 6.70 -19.51
CA VAL A 223 8.51 5.41 -18.84
C VAL A 223 7.84 4.32 -19.65
N SER A 224 8.55 3.21 -19.84
CA SER A 224 8.00 2.00 -20.44
C SER A 224 7.86 0.92 -19.37
N ILE A 225 6.71 0.26 -19.35
CA ILE A 225 6.42 -0.81 -18.41
C ILE A 225 5.83 -2.01 -19.16
N VAL A 226 5.98 -3.20 -18.59
CA VAL A 226 5.25 -4.39 -19.01
C VAL A 226 4.30 -4.77 -17.90
N ASP A 227 3.03 -4.94 -18.26
CA ASP A 227 2.01 -5.52 -17.40
C ASP A 227 1.28 -6.65 -18.14
N ASP A 228 0.21 -7.15 -17.53
CA ASP A 228 -0.59 -8.27 -18.03
C ASP A 228 -1.32 -7.98 -19.36
N PHE A 229 -1.28 -6.74 -19.87
CA PHE A 229 -1.81 -6.38 -21.19
C PHE A 229 -0.70 -6.09 -22.22
N GLY A 230 0.57 -6.20 -21.82
CA GLY A 230 1.74 -6.04 -22.66
C GLY A 230 2.57 -4.79 -22.33
N THR A 231 3.31 -4.31 -23.33
CA THR A 231 4.23 -3.18 -23.15
C THR A 231 3.52 -1.85 -23.33
N ASN A 232 3.53 -1.02 -22.28
CA ASN A 232 2.88 0.29 -22.25
C ASN A 232 3.91 1.41 -22.19
N GLN A 233 3.76 2.40 -23.08
CA GLN A 233 4.53 3.64 -23.06
C GLN A 233 3.73 4.75 -22.38
N LEU A 234 4.30 5.30 -21.32
CA LEU A 234 3.60 6.20 -20.39
C LEU A 234 4.32 7.53 -20.28
N LEU A 235 3.55 8.60 -20.40
CA LEU A 235 3.96 9.96 -20.08
C LEU A 235 3.62 10.24 -18.61
N THR A 236 4.64 10.49 -17.80
CA THR A 236 4.44 10.72 -16.36
C THR A 236 4.21 12.21 -16.07
N GLN A 237 3.09 12.52 -15.43
CA GLN A 237 2.83 13.83 -14.85
C GLN A 237 2.85 13.69 -13.33
N SER A 238 3.65 14.50 -12.65
CA SER A 238 3.83 14.39 -11.20
C SER A 238 2.54 14.77 -10.46
N VAL A 239 1.74 13.77 -10.10
CA VAL A 239 0.77 13.83 -9.01
C VAL A 239 1.07 12.65 -8.11
N THR A 240 1.48 12.95 -6.88
CA THR A 240 1.97 11.94 -5.95
C THR A 240 0.94 11.69 -4.86
N ARG A 241 0.40 10.48 -4.78
CA ARG A 241 -0.25 9.95 -3.55
C ARG A 241 0.71 9.00 -2.85
N VAL A 242 0.46 8.76 -1.57
CA VAL A 242 1.32 7.92 -0.73
C VAL A 242 0.49 6.75 -0.22
N GLY A 243 1.01 5.54 -0.36
CA GLY A 243 0.41 4.31 0.15
C GLY A 243 1.23 3.74 1.31
N VAL A 244 0.54 3.05 2.22
CA VAL A 244 1.13 2.34 3.37
C VAL A 244 0.59 0.92 3.40
N TRP A 245 1.48 -0.06 3.37
CA TRP A 245 1.08 -1.46 3.52
C TRP A 245 0.59 -1.73 4.94
N VAL A 246 -0.52 -2.46 5.05
CA VAL A 246 -1.16 -2.84 6.30
C VAL A 246 -1.49 -4.33 6.28
N ARG A 247 -1.68 -4.90 7.47
CA ARG A 247 -2.32 -6.21 7.58
C ARG A 247 -3.83 -6.01 7.60
N ILE A 248 -4.53 -6.79 6.79
CA ILE A 248 -5.98 -6.77 6.70
C ILE A 248 -6.53 -8.11 7.18
N GLN A 249 -7.65 -8.04 7.88
CA GLN A 249 -8.48 -9.21 8.16
C GLN A 249 -9.86 -8.94 7.60
N ILE A 250 -10.23 -9.68 6.56
CA ILE A 250 -11.57 -9.64 5.99
C ILE A 250 -12.46 -10.46 6.92
N LEU A 251 -13.27 -9.80 7.74
CA LEU A 251 -14.37 -10.47 8.42
C LEU A 251 -15.50 -10.64 7.41
N ALA A 252 -16.04 -11.86 7.33
CA ALA A 252 -17.15 -12.17 6.45
C ALA A 252 -18.28 -11.14 6.64
N VAL A 253 -18.74 -10.58 5.52
CA VAL A 253 -19.86 -9.65 5.47
C VAL A 253 -21.11 -10.44 5.84
N SER A 254 -21.61 -10.26 7.05
CA SER A 254 -22.97 -10.69 7.37
C SER A 254 -23.91 -9.89 6.49
N ARG A 255 -24.60 -10.58 5.56
CA ARG A 255 -25.79 -10.00 4.93
C ARG A 255 -26.72 -9.57 6.07
N PRO A 256 -27.27 -8.34 6.07
CA PRO A 256 -28.43 -8.09 6.90
C PRO A 256 -29.48 -9.10 6.47
N GLU A 257 -29.88 -9.99 7.37
CA GLU A 257 -31.07 -10.81 7.16
C GLU A 257 -32.20 -9.84 6.88
N SER A 258 -32.76 -9.90 5.67
CA SER A 258 -33.98 -9.21 5.35
C SER A 258 -35.07 -9.76 6.26
N GLN A 259 -35.44 -8.99 7.28
CA GLN A 259 -36.68 -9.19 8.03
C GLN A 259 -37.88 -8.76 7.18
#